data_AF-A0A8R1ENG1-F1
#
_entry.id   AF-A0A8R1ENG1-F1
#
_cell.length_a   1.000
_cell.length_b   1.000
_cell.length_c   1.000
_cell.angle_alpha   90.00
_cell.angle_beta   90.00
_cell.angle_gamma   90.00
#
_symmetry.space_group_name_H-M   'P 1'
#
loop_
_entity.id
_entity.type
_entity.pdbx_description
1 polymer ?
#
loop_
_entity_poly.entity_id
_entity_poly.type
_entity_poly.pdbx_seq_one_letter_code
_entity_poly.pdbx_strand_id
1 'polypeptide(L)'
;NALNGAGDIAAIRPQCKSDRHGNKHVPCPSPDELDVSVWPCVKMADLCNMQRDCPNGEDEHYLYCFYHKFRAQEINKLRQSVDQIKG
;
A
#
# COMPACT_ATOMS: atom_id res chain seq x y z
N ASN A 1 -28.81 -16.54 21.05
CA ASN A 1 -29.63 -15.42 20.57
C ASN A 1 -28.90 -14.12 20.76
N ALA A 2 -28.29 -13.60 19.70
CA ALA A 2 -28.13 -12.18 19.41
C ALA A 2 -27.45 -12.05 18.05
N LEU A 3 -28.27 -11.89 17.01
CA LEU A 3 -27.89 -11.27 15.76
C LEU A 3 -27.60 -9.79 16.08
N ASN A 4 -26.41 -9.29 15.77
CA ASN A 4 -26.16 -7.86 15.64
C ASN A 4 -25.46 -7.64 14.30
N GLY A 5 -26.27 -7.29 13.30
CA GLY A 5 -25.83 -6.88 11.98
C GLY A 5 -25.37 -5.44 11.96
N ALA A 6 -24.52 -5.18 10.96
CA ALA A 6 -24.24 -3.91 10.30
C ALA A 6 -23.68 -2.77 11.16
N GLY A 7 -22.37 -2.51 11.02
CA GLY A 7 -21.80 -1.24 11.48
C GLY A 7 -20.33 -0.99 11.14
N ASP A 8 -19.46 -2.00 11.27
CA ASP A 8 -18.02 -1.73 11.31
C ASP A 8 -17.24 -2.42 10.17
N ILE A 9 -17.62 -2.17 8.91
CA ILE A 9 -16.68 -2.36 7.78
C ILE A 9 -15.79 -1.11 7.68
N ALA A 10 -15.15 -0.73 8.78
CA ALA A 10 -13.86 -0.07 8.67
C ALA A 10 -12.89 -1.20 8.37
N ALA A 11 -12.74 -1.54 7.08
CA ALA A 11 -11.80 -2.54 6.61
C ALA A 11 -10.49 -2.39 7.39
N ILE A 12 -10.20 -3.35 8.28
CA ILE A 12 -8.92 -3.40 8.99
C ILE A 12 -7.89 -3.51 7.88
N ARG A 13 -7.22 -2.40 7.56
CA ARG A 13 -6.27 -2.38 6.47
C ARG A 13 -5.20 -3.44 6.77
N PRO A 14 -5.08 -4.49 5.95
CA PRO A 14 -4.20 -5.61 6.25
C PRO A 14 -2.78 -5.10 6.45
N GLN A 15 -2.12 -5.56 7.52
CA GLN A 15 -0.75 -5.13 7.82
C GLN A 15 0.24 -6.02 7.07
N CYS A 16 1.00 -5.42 6.15
CA CYS A 16 2.08 -6.10 5.46
C CYS A 16 3.38 -5.99 6.25
N LYS A 17 4.04 -7.14 6.46
CA LYS A 17 5.36 -7.18 7.11
C LYS A 17 6.44 -6.74 6.14
N SER A 18 7.55 -6.22 6.67
CA SER A 18 8.76 -6.01 5.86
C SER A 18 9.42 -7.35 5.57
N ASP A 19 10.09 -7.48 4.42
CA ASP A 19 10.86 -8.69 4.13
C ASP A 19 12.19 -8.74 4.90
N ARG A 20 12.93 -9.84 4.76
CA ARG A 20 14.26 -10.04 5.36
C ARG A 20 15.32 -9.01 4.91
N HIS A 21 15.08 -8.33 3.80
CA HIS A 21 15.96 -7.29 3.26
C HIS A 21 15.54 -5.88 3.71
N GLY A 22 14.50 -5.78 4.54
CA GLY A 22 13.97 -4.51 5.04
C GLY A 22 13.04 -3.78 4.07
N ASN A 23 12.67 -4.40 2.95
CA ASN A 23 11.76 -3.78 1.98
C ASN A 23 10.36 -3.61 2.60
N LYS A 24 9.81 -2.41 2.43
CA LYS A 24 8.45 -2.09 2.87
C LYS A 24 7.43 -2.60 1.88
N HIS A 25 6.35 -3.17 2.40
CA HIS A 25 5.24 -3.70 1.62
C HIS A 25 3.95 -2.99 2.02
N VAL A 26 2.99 -2.92 1.09
CA VAL A 26 1.64 -2.39 1.32
C VAL A 26 0.61 -3.41 0.83
N PRO A 27 -0.57 -3.47 1.47
CA PRO A 27 -1.61 -4.37 1.01
C PRO A 27 -2.19 -3.85 -0.30
N CYS A 28 -2.54 -4.76 -1.19
CA CYS A 28 -3.38 -4.46 -2.34
C CYS A 28 -4.75 -3.93 -1.90
N PRO A 29 -5.41 -3.08 -2.71
CA PRO A 29 -6.75 -2.61 -2.41
C PRO A 29 -7.79 -3.74 -2.34
N SER A 30 -7.67 -4.73 -3.22
CA SER A 30 -8.56 -5.89 -3.27
C SER A 30 -7.88 -7.14 -2.70
N PRO A 31 -8.67 -8.07 -2.13
CA PRO A 31 -8.16 -9.39 -1.76
C PRO A 31 -7.84 -10.24 -2.99
N ASP A 32 -7.22 -11.38 -2.75
CA ASP A 32 -6.93 -12.39 -3.77
C ASP A 32 -8.21 -12.87 -4.49
N GLU A 33 -8.10 -13.17 -5.79
CA GLU A 33 -9.24 -13.59 -6.62
C GLU A 33 -9.76 -14.99 -6.23
N LEU A 34 -8.90 -15.87 -5.74
CA LEU A 34 -9.23 -17.25 -5.39
C LEU A 34 -9.58 -17.40 -3.90
N ASP A 35 -8.98 -16.58 -3.04
CA ASP A 35 -9.23 -16.58 -1.60
C ASP A 35 -9.43 -15.17 -1.03
N VAL A 36 -10.69 -14.80 -0.85
CA VAL A 36 -11.09 -13.48 -0.32
C VAL A 36 -10.65 -13.21 1.13
N SER A 37 -10.10 -14.21 1.83
CA SER A 37 -9.49 -14.02 3.15
C SER A 37 -8.03 -13.56 3.09
N VAL A 38 -7.40 -13.66 1.91
CA VAL A 38 -6.01 -13.29 1.67
C VAL A 38 -5.94 -11.90 1.05
N TRP A 39 -5.12 -11.02 1.64
CA TRP A 39 -4.75 -9.74 1.05
C TRP A 39 -3.29 -9.76 0.61
N PRO A 40 -3.04 -9.78 -0.71
CA PRO A 40 -1.68 -9.73 -1.23
C PRO A 40 -0.95 -8.46 -0.79
N CYS A 41 0.36 -8.60 -0.56
CA CYS A 41 1.24 -7.52 -0.19
C CYS A 41 2.21 -7.25 -1.33
N VAL A 42 2.21 -6.03 -1.84
CA VAL A 42 3.14 -5.58 -2.89
C VAL A 42 4.26 -4.76 -2.26
N LYS A 43 5.47 -4.91 -2.79
CA LYS A 43 6.61 -4.10 -2.35
C LYS A 43 6.37 -2.65 -2.77
N MET A 44 6.65 -1.71 -1.88
CA MET A 44 6.43 -0.28 -2.15
C MET A 44 7.21 0.21 -3.39
N ALA A 45 8.36 -0.39 -3.68
CA ALA A 45 9.18 -0.06 -4.84
C ALA A 45 8.60 -0.59 -6.17
N ASP A 46 7.71 -1.58 -6.09
CA ASP A 46 7.10 -2.24 -7.24
C ASP A 46 5.76 -1.59 -7.60
N LEU A 47 5.25 -0.67 -6.79
CA LEU A 47 4.11 0.16 -7.17
C LEU A 47 4.45 1.00 -8.42
N CYS A 48 3.63 0.85 -9.47
CA CYS A 48 3.73 1.61 -10.72
C CYS A 48 4.96 1.25 -11.56
N ASN A 49 5.25 -0.05 -11.62
CA ASN A 49 6.39 -0.63 -12.33
C ASN A 49 6.01 -1.22 -13.71
N MET A 50 4.75 -1.02 -14.15
CA MET A 50 4.15 -1.61 -15.36
C MET A 50 3.94 -3.13 -15.31
N GLN A 51 3.97 -3.73 -14.13
CA GLN A 51 3.64 -5.12 -13.87
C GLN A 51 2.41 -5.17 -12.97
N ARG A 52 1.49 -6.10 -13.24
CA ARG A 52 0.30 -6.30 -12.40
C ARG A 52 0.71 -7.15 -11.21
N ASP A 53 0.99 -6.50 -10.08
CA ASP A 53 1.31 -7.17 -8.81
C ASP A 53 0.05 -7.37 -7.93
N CYS A 54 -0.95 -6.50 -8.06
CA CYS A 54 -2.23 -6.66 -7.36
C CYS A 54 -3.28 -7.40 -8.19
N PRO A 55 -4.25 -8.07 -7.53
CA PRO A 55 -5.26 -8.89 -8.18
C PRO A 55 -5.94 -8.19 -9.35
N ASN A 56 -6.35 -6.92 -9.27
CA ASN A 56 -6.98 -6.20 -10.39
C ASN A 56 -6.06 -5.15 -11.05
N GLY A 57 -4.75 -5.20 -10.80
CA GLY A 57 -3.80 -4.20 -11.31
C GLY A 57 -3.97 -2.83 -10.68
N GLU A 58 -4.50 -2.76 -9.46
CA GLU A 58 -4.74 -1.49 -8.77
C GLU A 58 -3.44 -0.76 -8.41
N ASP A 59 -2.35 -1.50 -8.24
CA ASP A 59 -0.99 -1.01 -8.09
C ASP A 59 -0.52 -0.17 -9.29
N GLU A 60 -1.04 -0.45 -10.49
CA GLU A 60 -0.73 0.26 -11.73
C GLU A 60 -1.78 1.31 -12.12
N HIS A 61 -2.85 1.44 -11.33
CA HIS A 61 -3.92 2.38 -11.63
C HIS A 61 -3.41 3.83 -11.53
N TYR A 62 -3.71 4.66 -12.54
CA TYR A 62 -3.15 6.01 -12.70
C TYR A 62 -3.26 6.89 -11.44
N LEU A 63 -4.40 6.81 -10.74
CA LEU A 63 -4.63 7.59 -9.52
C LEU A 63 -3.76 7.12 -8.35
N TYR A 64 -3.61 5.80 -8.20
CA TYR A 64 -2.75 5.20 -7.19
C TYR A 64 -1.28 5.58 -7.44
N CYS A 65 -0.88 5.53 -8.71
CA CYS A 65 0.45 5.93 -9.13
C CYS A 65 0.74 7.41 -8.95
N PHE A 66 -0.20 8.27 -9.31
CA PHE A 66 -0.08 9.69 -9.06
C PHE A 66 0.15 9.96 -7.57
N TYR A 67 -0.70 9.41 -6.70
CA TYR A 67 -0.59 9.59 -5.26
C TYR A 67 0.73 9.03 -4.71
N HIS A 68 1.14 7.85 -5.14
CA HIS A 68 2.39 7.22 -4.70
C HIS A 68 3.62 8.07 -5.06
N LYS A 69 3.72 8.49 -6.33
CA LYS A 69 4.82 9.32 -6.83
C LYS A 69 4.84 10.69 -6.14
N PHE A 70 3.68 11.33 -6.01
CA PHE A 70 3.55 12.61 -5.31
C PHE A 70 4.01 12.51 -3.85
N ARG A 71 3.51 11.52 -3.11
CA ARG A 71 3.89 11.30 -1.71
C ARG A 71 5.39 11.05 -1.55
N ALA A 72 5.99 10.25 -2.43
CA ALA A 72 7.43 9.97 -2.40
C ALA A 72 8.26 11.24 -2.67
N GLN A 73 7.83 12.07 -3.63
CA GLN A 73 8.46 13.36 -3.92
C GLN A 73 8.38 14.31 -2.72
N GLU A 74 7.21 14.47 -2.11
CA GLU A 74 7.04 15.38 -0.96
C GLU A 74 7.82 14.92 0.27
N ILE A 75 7.83 13.61 0.57
CA ILE A 75 8.65 13.06 1.67
C ILE A 75 10.14 13.32 1.42
N ASN A 76 10.60 13.16 0.18
CA ASN A 76 12.01 13.41 -0.15
C ASN A 76 12.37 14.89 0.02
N LYS A 77 11.50 15.82 -0.37
CA LYS A 77 11.69 17.26 -0.11
C LYS A 77 11.80 17.55 1.39
N LEU A 78 10.89 16.99 2.18
CA LEU A 78 10.90 17.15 3.64
C LEU A 78 12.20 16.61 4.26
N ARG A 79 12.68 15.46 3.81
CA ARG A 79 13.97 14.89 4.26
C ARG A 79 15.13 15.84 3.96
N GLN A 80 15.21 16.35 2.73
CA GLN A 80 16.25 17.31 2.34
C GLN A 80 16.22 18.57 3.21
N SER A 81 15.03 19.10 3.51
CA SER A 81 14.89 20.25 4.42
C SER A 81 15.36 19.93 5.84
N VAL A 82 15.06 18.73 6.36
CA VAL A 82 15.55 18.29 7.68
C VAL A 82 17.07 18.15 7.68
N ASP A 83 17.66 17.59 6.63
CA ASP A 83 19.11 17.43 6.53
C ASP A 83 19.82 18.79 6.48
N GLN A 84 19.28 19.76 5.74
CA GLN A 84 19.79 21.15 5.72
C GLN A 84 19.75 21.83 7.09
N ILE A 85 18.75 21.53 7.93
CA ILE A 85 18.66 22.08 9.29
C ILE A 85 19.69 21.42 10.22
N LYS A 86 19.97 20.13 10.02
CA LYS A 86 20.87 19.37 10.89
C LYS A 86 22.35 19.67 10.66
N GLY A 87 22.72 20.10 9.45
CA GLY A 87 24.11 20.39 9.08
C GLY A 87 24.86 19.15 8.61
#